data_AF-A0A9D3LHH1-F1
#
_entry.id   AF-A0A9D3LHH1-F1
#
_cell.length_a   1.000
_cell.length_b   1.000
_cell.length_c   1.000
_cell.angle_alpha   90.00
_cell.angle_beta   90.00
_cell.angle_gamma   90.00
#
_symmetry.space_group_name_H-M   'P 1'
#
loop_
_entity.id
_entity.type
_entity.pdbx_description
1 polymer ?
#
loop_
_entity_poly.entity_id
_entity_poly.type
_entity_poly.pdbx_seq_one_letter_code
_entity_poly.pdbx_strand_id
1 'polypeptide(L)'
;MLRKNETINIKRECVLRGLCVYLNEDPEHLVKEYKATGEEDFPGEMAEMAMAIFVITHEGEEPGDNPENIGIFMEGVEVLSELSSVPLAVTMLLGLTYTLNLSYPSEHRYTFEALQKVVMQTDDKNYQQKCRH
;
A
#
# COMPACT_ATOMS: atom_id res chain seq x y z
N MET A 1 21.99 -14.69 -4.23
CA MET A 1 21.83 -13.69 -5.31
C MET A 1 20.34 -13.47 -5.48
N LEU A 2 19.81 -12.33 -5.01
CA LEU A 2 18.43 -11.95 -5.31
C LEU A 2 18.25 -11.80 -6.83
N ARG A 3 17.14 -12.26 -7.38
CA ARG A 3 16.85 -12.08 -8.81
C ARG A 3 16.74 -10.58 -9.10
N LYS A 4 17.16 -10.14 -10.29
CA LYS A 4 17.16 -8.72 -10.69
C LYS A 4 15.82 -8.01 -10.42
N ASN A 5 14.69 -8.70 -10.55
CA ASN A 5 13.35 -8.17 -10.30
C ASN A 5 13.06 -7.95 -8.80
N GLU A 6 13.52 -8.84 -7.91
CA GLU A 6 13.37 -8.69 -6.45
C GLU A 6 14.10 -7.43 -5.99
N THR A 7 15.33 -7.21 -6.46
CA THR A 7 16.12 -6.00 -6.15
C THR A 7 15.44 -4.72 -6.64
N ILE A 8 14.72 -4.76 -7.75
CA ILE A 8 13.97 -3.60 -8.26
C ILE A 8 12.74 -3.33 -7.39
N ASN A 9 12.01 -4.35 -6.99
CA ASN A 9 10.82 -4.21 -6.15
C ASN A 9 11.17 -3.66 -4.77
N ILE A 10 12.27 -4.14 -4.16
CA ILE A 10 12.79 -3.59 -2.90
C ILE A 10 13.08 -2.10 -3.04
N LYS A 11 13.80 -1.68 -4.10
CA LYS A 11 14.09 -0.25 -4.33
C LYS A 11 12.83 0.58 -4.53
N ARG A 12 11.85 0.06 -5.27
CA ARG A 12 10.57 0.75 -5.51
C ARG A 12 9.78 0.89 -4.22
N GLU A 13 9.73 -0.15 -3.40
CA GLU A 13 9.11 -0.11 -2.09
C GLU A 13 9.79 0.93 -1.19
N CYS A 14 11.12 0.96 -1.13
CA CYS A 14 11.85 1.98 -0.37
C CYS A 14 11.48 3.41 -0.83
N VAL A 15 11.34 3.63 -2.14
CA VAL A 15 10.93 4.93 -2.68
C VAL A 15 9.50 5.28 -2.28
N LEU A 16 8.58 4.31 -2.29
CA LEU A 16 7.18 4.51 -1.90
C LEU A 16 7.04 4.83 -0.41
N ARG A 17 7.75 4.08 0.46
CA ARG A 17 7.81 4.39 1.89
C ARG A 17 8.49 5.74 2.15
N GLY A 18 9.56 6.04 1.42
CA GLY A 18 10.24 7.33 1.50
C GLY A 18 9.37 8.52 1.07
N LEU A 19 8.46 8.31 0.12
CA LEU A 19 7.48 9.33 -0.29
C LEU A 19 6.50 9.65 0.84
N CYS A 20 6.02 8.63 1.57
CA CYS A 20 5.15 8.83 2.75
C CYS A 20 5.87 9.71 3.76
N VAL A 21 7.12 9.34 4.11
CA VAL A 21 7.95 10.11 5.06
C VAL A 21 8.18 11.54 4.57
N TYR A 22 8.49 11.73 3.27
CA TYR A 22 8.70 13.05 2.69
C TYR A 22 7.47 13.97 2.81
N LEU A 23 6.28 13.39 2.71
CA LEU A 23 4.99 14.09 2.84
C LEU A 23 4.49 14.16 4.30
N ASN A 24 5.33 13.77 5.26
CA ASN A 24 5.01 13.75 6.69
C ASN A 24 3.83 12.81 7.03
N GLU A 25 3.74 11.70 6.31
CA GLU A 25 2.84 10.57 6.54
C GLU A 25 3.63 9.36 7.05
N ASP A 26 2.99 8.51 7.85
CA ASP A 26 3.64 7.34 8.44
C ASP A 26 3.59 6.15 7.46
N PRO A 27 4.71 5.66 6.90
CA PRO A 27 4.72 4.56 5.94
C PRO A 27 4.10 3.25 6.45
N GLU A 28 4.01 3.05 7.77
CA GLU A 28 3.37 1.84 8.35
C GLU A 28 1.87 1.83 8.16
N HIS A 29 1.22 2.98 8.08
CA HIS A 29 -0.20 3.00 7.76
C HIS A 29 -0.45 2.55 6.30
N LEU A 30 0.54 2.64 5.40
CA LEU A 30 0.39 2.28 3.98
C LEU A 30 0.73 0.81 3.78
N VAL A 31 1.84 0.37 4.37
CA VAL A 31 2.34 -1.00 4.29
C VAL A 31 2.61 -1.50 5.72
N LYS A 32 1.72 -2.35 6.22
CA LYS A 32 1.86 -3.03 7.50
C LYS A 32 2.51 -4.40 7.32
N GLU A 33 3.49 -4.69 8.16
CA GLU A 33 4.18 -5.98 8.19
C GLU A 33 3.68 -6.81 9.38
N TYR A 34 3.41 -8.08 9.11
CA TYR A 34 2.97 -9.06 10.09
C TYR A 34 3.83 -10.30 10.01
N LYS A 35 3.97 -10.97 11.15
CA LYS A 35 4.57 -12.30 11.22
C LYS A 35 3.45 -13.32 11.29
N ALA A 36 3.57 -14.40 10.51
CA ALA A 36 2.60 -15.48 10.51
C ALA A 36 2.62 -16.21 11.87
N THR A 37 1.81 -15.78 12.82
CA THR A 37 1.72 -16.38 14.16
C THR A 37 0.56 -17.38 14.24
N GLY A 38 0.50 -18.37 13.35
CA GLY A 38 -0.34 -19.58 13.47
C GLY A 38 -1.86 -19.45 13.69
N GLU A 39 -2.40 -18.24 13.82
CA GLU A 39 -3.82 -17.95 14.04
C GLU A 39 -4.34 -17.15 12.84
N GLU A 40 -5.38 -17.67 12.18
CA GLU A 40 -6.03 -17.12 10.97
C GLU A 40 -6.89 -15.87 11.26
N ASP A 41 -6.61 -15.14 12.35
CA ASP A 41 -7.33 -13.93 12.70
C ASP A 41 -6.51 -12.71 12.28
N PHE A 42 -7.00 -11.97 11.29
CA PHE A 42 -6.47 -10.65 10.98
C PHE A 42 -6.52 -9.80 12.26
N PRO A 43 -5.40 -9.19 12.68
CA PRO A 43 -5.35 -8.48 13.95
C PRO A 43 -6.43 -7.39 13.97
N GLY A 44 -7.06 -7.17 15.14
CA GLY A 44 -8.15 -6.19 15.29
C GLY A 44 -7.80 -4.78 14.78
N GLU A 45 -6.51 -4.43 14.75
CA GLU A 45 -6.01 -3.20 14.13
C GLU A 45 -6.35 -3.07 12.64
N MET A 46 -6.50 -4.18 11.90
CA MET A 46 -6.86 -4.18 10.48
C MET A 46 -8.31 -3.79 10.26
N ALA A 47 -9.20 -4.12 11.20
CA ALA A 47 -10.61 -3.76 11.15
C ALA A 47 -10.83 -2.24 11.26
N GLU A 48 -9.89 -1.53 11.90
CA GLU A 48 -9.93 -0.07 12.06
C GLU A 48 -9.28 0.67 10.87
N MET A 49 -8.54 -0.03 10.01
CA MET A 49 -7.88 0.58 8.86
C MET A 49 -8.84 0.78 7.68
N ALA A 50 -8.90 2.03 7.21
CA ALA A 50 -9.69 2.37 6.04
C ALA A 50 -9.12 1.74 4.76
N MET A 51 -7.82 1.86 4.51
CA MET A 51 -7.11 1.24 3.38
C MET A 51 -5.65 0.99 3.73
N ALA A 52 -5.16 -0.23 3.58
CA ALA A 52 -3.76 -0.59 3.86
C ALA A 52 -3.28 -1.77 3.01
N ILE A 53 -1.98 -1.87 2.82
CA ILE A 53 -1.30 -3.06 2.27
C ILE A 53 -0.77 -3.84 3.44
N PHE A 54 -0.95 -5.16 3.42
CA PHE A 54 -0.34 -6.05 4.40
C PHE A 54 0.73 -6.91 3.75
N VAL A 55 1.76 -7.21 4.51
CA VAL A 55 2.87 -8.08 4.13
C VAL A 55 3.04 -9.09 5.26
N ILE A 56 2.76 -10.36 4.99
CA ILE A 56 2.97 -11.46 5.93
C ILE A 56 4.35 -12.06 5.65
N THR A 57 5.14 -12.22 6.70
CA THR A 57 6.47 -12.83 6.67
C THR A 57 6.50 -14.05 7.57
N HIS A 58 7.35 -15.03 7.25
CA HIS A 58 7.47 -16.22 8.09
C HIS A 58 8.17 -15.88 9.42
N GLU A 59 7.88 -16.66 10.46
CA GLU A 59 8.59 -16.52 11.73
C GLU A 59 10.10 -16.76 11.56
N GLY A 60 10.89 -15.73 11.88
CA GLY A 60 12.36 -15.80 11.84
C GLY A 60 12.99 -15.21 10.58
N GLU A 61 12.20 -14.72 9.63
CA GLU A 61 12.70 -13.98 8.45
C GLU A 61 13.12 -12.54 8.79
N GLU A 62 14.10 -12.02 8.05
CA GLU A 62 14.60 -10.65 8.16
C GLU A 62 13.90 -9.70 7.16
N PRO A 63 13.89 -8.38 7.44
CA PRO A 63 13.39 -7.40 6.49
C PRO A 63 14.08 -7.51 5.13
N GLY A 64 13.32 -7.82 4.09
CA GLY A 64 13.81 -8.00 2.72
C GLY A 64 13.86 -9.45 2.23
N ASP A 65 13.54 -10.41 3.09
CA ASP A 65 13.20 -11.77 2.66
C ASP A 65 11.87 -11.78 1.87
N ASN A 66 11.61 -12.87 1.16
CA ASN A 66 10.40 -12.98 0.36
C ASN A 66 9.18 -13.16 1.27
N PRO A 67 8.18 -12.27 1.20
CA PRO A 67 7.00 -12.40 2.03
C PRO A 67 6.19 -13.65 1.65
N GLU A 68 5.54 -14.24 2.65
CA GLU A 68 4.58 -15.32 2.50
C GLU A 68 3.36 -14.86 1.71
N ASN A 69 2.84 -13.67 2.04
CA ASN A 69 1.68 -13.10 1.37
C ASN A 69 1.79 -11.56 1.35
N ILE A 70 1.28 -10.95 0.28
CA ILE A 70 1.07 -9.51 0.18
C ILE A 70 -0.37 -9.30 -0.30
N GLY A 71 -1.10 -8.41 0.35
CA GLY A 71 -2.46 -8.11 -0.04
C GLY A 71 -2.91 -6.71 0.35
N ILE A 72 -4.20 -6.46 0.16
CA ILE A 72 -4.85 -5.16 0.36
C ILE A 72 -6.07 -5.33 1.24
N PHE A 73 -6.12 -4.53 2.30
CA PHE A 73 -7.31 -4.32 3.12
C PHE A 73 -8.01 -3.02 2.74
N MET A 74 -9.33 -3.06 2.69
CA MET A 74 -10.18 -1.87 2.65
C MET A 74 -11.35 -2.07 3.62
N GLU A 75 -11.57 -1.11 4.51
CA GLU A 75 -12.66 -1.09 5.49
C GLU A 75 -12.75 -2.40 6.31
N GLY A 76 -11.60 -2.91 6.75
CA GLY A 76 -11.51 -4.14 7.54
C GLY A 76 -11.71 -5.45 6.75
N VAL A 77 -11.82 -5.39 5.42
CA VAL A 77 -11.99 -6.57 4.56
C VAL A 77 -10.78 -6.76 3.66
N GLU A 78 -10.30 -8.00 3.55
CA GLU A 78 -9.29 -8.35 2.56
C GLU A 78 -9.94 -8.31 1.16
N VAL A 79 -9.42 -7.46 0.29
CA VAL A 79 -9.95 -7.29 -1.07
C VAL A 79 -9.05 -7.94 -2.12
N LEU A 80 -7.74 -8.02 -1.85
CA LEU A 80 -6.77 -8.73 -2.68
C LEU A 80 -5.71 -9.40 -1.81
N SER A 81 -5.20 -10.54 -2.25
CA SER A 81 -4.10 -11.32 -1.65
C SER A 81 -3.21 -11.91 -2.74
N GLU A 82 -2.13 -12.57 -2.32
CA GLU A 82 -1.18 -13.29 -3.18
C GLU A 82 -0.53 -12.38 -4.24
N LEU A 83 -0.31 -11.11 -3.86
CA LEU A 83 0.30 -10.13 -4.74
C LEU A 83 1.81 -10.32 -4.79
N SER A 84 2.37 -10.25 -6.00
CA SER A 84 3.79 -10.52 -6.23
C SER A 84 4.79 -9.49 -5.66
N SER A 85 4.33 -8.30 -5.25
CA SER A 85 5.20 -7.27 -4.66
C SER A 85 4.41 -6.08 -4.07
N VAL A 86 4.99 -5.38 -3.09
CA VAL A 86 4.41 -4.15 -2.51
C VAL A 86 4.16 -3.04 -3.55
N PRO A 87 5.06 -2.74 -4.50
CA PRO A 87 4.78 -1.77 -5.57
C PRO A 87 3.55 -2.13 -6.42
N LEU A 88 3.32 -3.43 -6.67
CA LEU A 88 2.11 -3.87 -7.35
C LEU A 88 0.88 -3.63 -6.48
N ALA A 89 0.95 -3.94 -5.19
CA ALA A 89 -0.14 -3.69 -4.24
C ALA A 89 -0.49 -2.20 -4.15
N VAL A 90 0.49 -1.29 -4.10
CA VAL A 90 0.25 0.16 -4.16
C VAL A 90 -0.43 0.57 -5.48
N THR A 91 0.00 0.00 -6.60
CA THR A 91 -0.60 0.27 -7.91
C THR A 91 -2.06 -0.18 -7.95
N MET A 92 -2.34 -1.38 -7.46
CA MET A 92 -3.69 -1.95 -7.38
C MET A 92 -4.58 -1.13 -6.44
N LEU A 93 -4.07 -0.75 -5.26
CA LEU A 93 -4.81 0.09 -4.31
C LEU A 93 -5.18 1.44 -4.94
N LEU A 94 -4.21 2.14 -5.56
CA LEU A 94 -4.47 3.39 -6.28
C LEU A 94 -5.55 3.22 -7.37
N GLY A 95 -5.47 2.13 -8.14
CA GLY A 95 -6.44 1.80 -9.19
C GLY A 95 -7.85 1.51 -8.64
N LEU A 96 -7.94 0.75 -7.54
CA LEU A 96 -9.20 0.45 -6.84
C LEU A 96 -9.83 1.74 -6.30
N THR A 97 -9.07 2.54 -5.55
CA THR A 97 -9.55 3.81 -4.99
C THR A 97 -10.04 4.75 -6.09
N TYR A 98 -9.37 4.78 -7.24
CA TYR A 98 -9.80 5.59 -8.37
C TYR A 98 -11.06 5.04 -9.06
N THR A 99 -11.06 3.75 -9.41
CA THR A 99 -12.16 3.11 -10.16
C THR A 99 -13.47 3.10 -9.37
N LEU A 100 -13.37 2.92 -8.06
CA LEU A 100 -14.51 2.94 -7.15
C LEU A 100 -14.89 4.37 -6.69
N ASN A 101 -14.18 5.40 -7.19
CA ASN A 101 -14.38 6.80 -6.84
C ASN A 101 -14.36 7.06 -5.32
N LEU A 102 -13.46 6.37 -4.61
CA LEU A 102 -13.32 6.49 -3.16
C LEU A 102 -12.46 7.71 -2.81
N SER A 103 -12.74 8.30 -1.64
CA SER A 103 -11.87 9.29 -1.02
C SER A 103 -10.57 8.64 -0.58
N TYR A 104 -9.47 9.40 -0.62
CA TYR A 104 -8.21 8.92 -0.06
C TYR A 104 -8.27 8.88 1.46
N PRO A 105 -7.71 7.84 2.11
CA PRO A 105 -7.66 7.74 3.56
C PRO A 105 -6.87 8.93 4.13
N SER A 106 -7.23 9.40 5.33
CA SER A 106 -6.58 10.55 5.96
C SER A 106 -5.08 10.34 6.22
N GLU A 107 -4.71 9.08 6.41
CA GLU A 107 -3.37 8.64 6.82
C GLU A 107 -2.35 8.74 5.66
N HIS A 108 -2.81 8.62 4.40
CA HIS A 108 -1.96 8.66 3.17
C HIS A 108 -2.46 9.60 2.10
N ARG A 109 -3.30 10.54 2.48
CA ARG A 109 -3.98 11.41 1.52
C ARG A 109 -2.98 12.07 0.55
N TYR A 110 -1.88 12.62 1.06
CA TYR A 110 -0.90 13.33 0.26
C TYR A 110 -0.09 12.39 -0.62
N THR A 111 0.28 11.20 -0.12
CA THR A 111 0.94 10.17 -0.93
C THR A 111 0.09 9.76 -2.12
N PHE A 112 -1.20 9.49 -1.90
CA PHE A 112 -2.11 9.15 -2.99
C PHE A 112 -2.33 10.32 -3.96
N GLU A 113 -2.49 11.55 -3.46
CA GLU A 113 -2.60 12.74 -4.31
C GLU A 113 -1.33 12.94 -5.17
N ALA A 114 -0.14 12.74 -4.61
CA ALA A 114 1.13 12.83 -5.32
C ALA A 114 1.26 11.74 -6.38
N LEU A 115 0.97 10.48 -6.04
CA LEU A 115 0.99 9.37 -6.99
C LEU A 115 -0.04 9.58 -8.12
N GLN A 116 -1.24 10.04 -7.79
CA GLN A 116 -2.25 10.39 -8.78
C GLN A 116 -1.73 11.46 -9.74
N LYS A 117 -1.13 12.54 -9.23
CA LYS A 117 -0.56 13.61 -10.05
C LYS A 117 0.52 13.10 -11.01
N VAL A 118 1.43 12.28 -10.50
CA VAL A 118 2.55 11.73 -11.29
C VAL A 118 2.04 10.78 -12.37
N VAL A 119 1.11 9.88 -12.03
CA VAL A 119 0.62 8.84 -12.96
C VAL A 119 -0.38 9.41 -13.98
N MET A 120 -1.26 10.31 -13.55
CA MET A 120 -2.36 10.84 -14.37
C MET A 120 -2.07 12.22 -14.96
N GLN A 121 -0.91 12.82 -14.67
CA GLN A 121 -0.50 14.14 -15.17
C GLN A 121 -1.55 15.24 -14.93
N THR A 122 -2.17 15.26 -13.74
CA THR A 122 -3.33 16.13 -13.47
C THR A 122 -3.02 17.63 -13.40
N ASP A 123 -1.77 18.04 -13.57
CA ASP A 123 -1.35 19.45 -13.48
C ASP A 123 -1.59 20.24 -14.78
N ASP A 124 -2.01 19.58 -15.87
CA ASP A 124 -2.38 20.24 -17.12
C ASP A 124 -3.90 20.41 -17.26
N LYS A 125 -4.45 21.37 -16.51
CA LYS A 125 -5.78 22.01 -16.70
C LYS A 125 -7.02 21.09 -16.60
N ASN A 126 -7.80 21.33 -15.55
CA ASN A 126 -9.20 20.92 -15.37
C ASN A 126 -9.46 19.40 -15.29
N TYR A 127 -9.32 18.81 -14.10
CA TYR A 127 -10.16 17.68 -13.72
C TYR A 127 -10.64 17.84 -12.29
N GLN A 128 -11.92 17.52 -12.08
CA GLN A 128 -12.67 17.91 -10.90
C GLN A 128 -12.06 17.33 -9.62
N GLN A 129 -11.85 18.23 -8.67
CA GLN A 129 -11.53 17.96 -7.29
C GLN A 129 -12.51 16.89 -6.78
N LYS A 130 -12.00 15.74 -6.30
CA LYS A 130 -12.84 14.72 -5.64
C LYS A 130 -13.72 15.45 -4.63
N CYS A 131 -15.03 15.41 -4.84
CA CYS A 131 -15.98 16.13 -4.00
C CYS A 131 -15.86 15.59 -2.58
N ARG A 132 -15.34 16.41 -1.66
CA ARG A 132 -15.59 16.26 -0.22
C ARG A 132 -17.11 16.28 -0.04
N HIS A 133 -17.70 15.14 0.33
CA HIS A 133 -18.99 15.14 1.03
C HIS A 133 -18.74 15.41 2.51
#